data_AF-A0A2R6GK46-F1
#
_entry.id   AF-A0A2R6GK46-F1
#
_cell.length_a   1.000
_cell.length_b   1.000
_cell.length_c   1.000
_cell.angle_alpha   90.00
_cell.angle_beta   90.00
_cell.angle_gamma   90.00
#
_symmetry.space_group_name_H-M   'P 1'
#
loop_
_entity.id
_entity.type
_entity.pdbx_description
1 polymer ?
#
loop_
_entity_poly.entity_id
_entity_poly.type
_entity_poly.pdbx_seq_one_letter_code
_entity_poly.pdbx_strand_id
1 'polypeptide(L)'
;MTYRIDWPRGFDRTPPAEREPYPHNFRVTRREAIENILEELRKMDVRDINILTDAEHQDQNSNIPYADSTYEDPGVVVYFNRDGSQYAVPCDRWDSLRDNAQAIAKYLNAKRALDRYGVETVENEFTTQIYEP
;
A
#
# COMPACT_ATOMS: atom_id res chain seq x y z
N MET A 1 -20.32 -0.40 -10.57
CA MET A 1 -19.31 -1.40 -10.98
C MET A 1 -18.46 -1.70 -9.76
N THR A 2 -18.24 -2.97 -9.41
CA THR A 2 -17.29 -3.34 -8.33
C THR A 2 -15.88 -3.37 -8.93
N TYR A 3 -14.97 -2.52 -8.48
CA TYR A 3 -13.59 -2.49 -8.97
C TYR A 3 -12.78 -3.54 -8.23
N ARG A 4 -12.63 -4.72 -8.85
CA ARG A 4 -11.86 -5.81 -8.24
C ARG A 4 -10.39 -5.40 -8.08
N ILE A 5 -9.92 -5.35 -6.83
CA ILE A 5 -8.51 -5.18 -6.51
C ILE A 5 -7.75 -6.46 -6.90
N ASP A 6 -6.73 -6.32 -7.73
CA ASP A 6 -5.82 -7.43 -8.07
C ASP A 6 -4.87 -7.69 -6.89
N TRP A 7 -5.31 -8.58 -6.01
CA TRP A 7 -4.59 -8.90 -4.78
C TRP A 7 -3.44 -9.88 -5.05
N PRO A 8 -2.22 -9.62 -4.52
CA PRO A 8 -1.06 -10.42 -4.83
C PRO A 8 -1.21 -11.84 -4.29
N ARG A 9 -0.78 -12.82 -5.10
CA ARG A 9 -0.74 -14.23 -4.69
C ARG A 9 0.20 -14.40 -3.51
N GLY A 10 -0.15 -15.27 -2.56
CA GLY A 10 0.65 -15.54 -1.36
C GLY A 10 0.32 -14.67 -0.15
N PHE A 11 -0.52 -13.64 -0.32
CA PHE A 11 -1.06 -12.86 0.80
C PHE A 11 -2.52 -13.21 1.05
N ASP A 12 -2.82 -13.57 2.30
CA ASP A 12 -4.20 -13.77 2.74
C ASP A 12 -4.92 -12.42 2.84
N ARG A 13 -6.20 -12.41 2.42
CA ARG A 13 -7.09 -11.26 2.65
C ARG A 13 -7.56 -11.26 4.10
N THR A 14 -7.73 -10.08 4.67
CA THR A 14 -8.47 -9.92 5.93
C THR A 14 -9.98 -10.01 5.65
N PRO A 15 -10.71 -10.98 6.24
CA PRO A 15 -12.16 -11.07 6.08
C PRO A 15 -12.86 -9.77 6.50
N PRO A 16 -13.91 -9.31 5.80
CA PRO A 16 -14.57 -8.03 6.13
C PRO A 16 -15.05 -7.91 7.59
N ALA A 17 -15.46 -9.02 8.21
CA ALA A 17 -15.90 -9.07 9.59
C ALA A 17 -14.77 -8.97 10.64
N GLU A 18 -13.53 -9.17 10.22
CA GLU A 18 -12.32 -9.11 11.07
C GLU A 18 -11.55 -7.80 10.88
N ARG A 19 -11.99 -6.92 9.97
CA ARG A 19 -11.38 -5.61 9.77
C ARG A 19 -11.73 -4.69 10.93
N GLU A 20 -10.72 -4.00 11.43
CA GLU A 20 -10.86 -3.13 12.59
C GLU A 20 -10.64 -1.65 12.22
N PRO A 21 -11.23 -0.70 12.94
CA PRO A 21 -10.83 0.70 12.83
C PRO A 21 -9.42 0.89 13.40
N TYR A 22 -8.61 1.74 12.76
CA TYR A 22 -7.26 2.00 13.25
C TYR A 22 -7.28 2.77 14.59
N PRO A 23 -6.70 2.23 15.68
CA PRO A 23 -6.92 2.77 17.03
C PRO A 23 -6.25 4.12 17.29
N HIS A 24 -5.20 4.48 16.54
CA HIS A 24 -4.42 5.70 16.76
C HIS A 24 -4.76 6.84 15.79
N ASN A 25 -5.89 6.71 15.06
CA ASN A 25 -6.48 7.66 14.13
C ASN A 25 -5.46 8.56 13.41
N PHE A 26 -4.98 8.11 12.26
CA PHE A 26 -4.06 8.91 11.46
C PHE A 26 -4.69 10.27 11.09
N ARG A 27 -3.95 11.34 11.37
CA ARG A 27 -4.36 12.73 11.06
C ARG A 27 -3.97 13.10 9.64
N VAL A 28 -4.47 12.33 8.67
CA VAL A 28 -4.28 12.54 7.24
C VAL A 28 -5.61 12.35 6.51
N THR A 29 -5.73 12.92 5.33
CA THR A 29 -6.78 12.62 4.36
C THR A 29 -6.43 11.35 3.58
N ARG A 30 -7.41 10.77 2.89
CA ARG A 30 -7.19 9.65 1.96
C ARG A 30 -6.12 10.00 0.90
N ARG A 31 -6.20 11.21 0.34
CA ARG A 31 -5.25 11.69 -0.66
C ARG A 31 -3.84 11.77 -0.08
N GLU A 32 -3.68 12.40 1.07
CA GLU A 32 -2.38 12.51 1.74
C GLU A 32 -1.80 11.13 2.08
N ALA A 33 -2.62 10.17 2.49
CA ALA A 33 -2.16 8.80 2.76
C ALA A 33 -1.54 8.13 1.52
N ILE A 34 -2.17 8.29 0.36
CA ILE A 34 -1.65 7.77 -0.92
C ILE A 34 -0.42 8.57 -1.38
N GLU A 35 -0.43 9.89 -1.23
CA GLU A 35 0.73 10.74 -1.55
C GLU A 35 1.95 10.39 -0.67
N ASN A 36 1.75 10.04 0.59
CA ASN A 36 2.81 9.56 1.49
C ASN A 36 3.44 8.25 0.99
N ILE A 37 2.65 7.32 0.42
CA ILE A 37 3.18 6.11 -0.24
C ILE A 37 4.10 6.52 -1.40
N LEU A 38 3.59 7.36 -2.31
CA LEU A 38 4.35 7.82 -3.47
C LEU A 38 5.64 8.54 -3.07
N GLU A 39 5.60 9.33 -1.99
CA GLU A 39 6.78 10.01 -1.45
C GLU A 39 7.85 9.02 -0.95
N GLU A 40 7.46 8.00 -0.18
CA GLU A 40 8.43 7.00 0.30
C GLU A 40 8.98 6.15 -0.84
N LEU A 41 8.16 5.75 -1.82
CA LEU A 41 8.62 5.04 -3.02
C LEU A 41 9.62 5.87 -3.82
N ARG A 42 9.35 7.18 -4.02
CA ARG A 42 10.31 8.10 -4.66
C ARG A 42 11.62 8.19 -3.91
N LYS A 43 11.60 8.22 -2.57
CA LYS A 43 12.81 8.21 -1.74
C LYS A 43 13.60 6.91 -1.81
N MET A 44 12.97 5.82 -2.26
CA MET A 44 13.58 4.51 -2.46
C MET A 44 14.09 4.29 -3.89
N ASP A 45 13.95 5.28 -4.79
CA ASP A 45 14.35 5.22 -6.21
C ASP A 45 13.75 4.01 -6.98
N VAL A 46 12.51 3.65 -6.66
CA VAL A 46 11.78 2.56 -7.34
C VAL A 46 11.08 3.05 -8.62
N ARG A 47 10.71 2.11 -9.49
CA ARG A 47 10.05 2.38 -10.77
C ARG A 47 8.75 1.59 -10.90
N ASP A 48 8.00 1.85 -11.97
CA ASP A 48 6.78 1.12 -12.34
C ASP A 48 5.76 1.00 -11.19
N ILE A 49 5.53 2.11 -10.51
CA ILE A 49 4.61 2.18 -9.36
C ILE A 49 3.17 2.07 -9.85
N ASN A 50 2.44 1.12 -9.26
CA ASN A 50 1.02 0.92 -9.47
C ASN A 50 0.30 0.72 -8.13
N ILE A 51 -0.59 1.65 -7.78
CA ILE A 51 -1.42 1.60 -6.56
C ILE A 51 -2.84 1.21 -6.94
N LEU A 52 -3.29 0.05 -6.47
CA LEU A 52 -4.62 -0.48 -6.74
C LEU A 52 -5.54 -0.34 -5.52
N THR A 53 -6.76 0.11 -5.77
CA THR A 53 -7.86 0.22 -4.80
C THR A 53 -9.20 -0.04 -5.50
N ASP A 54 -10.25 -0.35 -4.75
CA ASP A 54 -11.63 -0.42 -5.30
C ASP A 54 -12.26 0.98 -5.53
N ALA A 55 -11.61 2.04 -5.05
CA ALA A 55 -11.98 3.41 -5.37
C ALA A 55 -11.56 3.80 -6.80
N GLU A 56 -12.38 4.60 -7.50
CA GLU A 56 -12.07 5.12 -8.84
C GLU A 56 -10.86 6.09 -8.79
N HIS A 57 -9.94 5.93 -9.76
CA HIS A 57 -8.68 6.67 -9.88
C HIS A 57 -8.73 7.80 -10.88
N GLN A 58 -7.91 8.82 -10.64
CA GLN A 58 -7.82 10.01 -11.47
C GLN A 58 -7.22 9.70 -12.84
N ASP A 59 -7.82 10.25 -13.90
CA ASP A 59 -7.29 10.12 -15.27
C ASP A 59 -5.85 10.64 -15.41
N GLN A 60 -5.53 11.74 -14.71
CA GLN A 60 -4.22 12.38 -14.77
C GLN A 60 -3.15 11.64 -13.96
N ASN A 61 -3.56 10.86 -12.96
CA ASN A 61 -2.66 10.10 -12.11
C ASN A 61 -3.38 8.85 -11.61
N SER A 62 -3.16 7.75 -12.32
CA SER A 62 -3.78 6.44 -12.07
C SER A 62 -3.41 5.80 -10.74
N ASN A 63 -2.53 6.43 -9.95
CA ASN A 63 -2.18 5.98 -8.60
C ASN A 63 -2.98 6.69 -7.51
N ILE A 64 -3.74 7.74 -7.85
CA ILE A 64 -4.47 8.55 -6.86
C ILE A 64 -5.98 8.38 -7.08
N PRO A 65 -6.72 7.83 -6.10
CA PRO A 65 -8.17 7.79 -6.16
C PRO A 65 -8.78 9.21 -6.12
N TYR A 66 -9.95 9.39 -6.73
CA TYR A 66 -10.73 10.61 -6.55
C TYR A 66 -11.07 10.84 -5.08
N ALA A 67 -11.17 12.10 -4.65
CA ALA A 67 -11.39 12.44 -3.24
C ALA A 67 -12.81 12.08 -2.77
N ASP A 68 -13.77 12.01 -3.67
CA ASP A 68 -15.19 11.72 -3.47
C ASP A 68 -15.60 10.32 -3.95
N SER A 69 -14.68 9.53 -4.52
CA SER A 69 -14.99 8.16 -4.96
C SER A 69 -15.38 7.27 -3.78
N THR A 70 -16.43 6.50 -4.00
CA THR A 70 -16.91 5.45 -3.08
C THR A 70 -16.14 4.16 -3.32
N TYR A 71 -16.14 3.28 -2.34
CA TYR A 71 -15.51 1.96 -2.39
C TYR A 71 -16.24 1.02 -1.43
N GLU A 72 -16.29 -0.26 -1.77
CA GLU A 72 -16.78 -1.35 -0.93
C GLU A 72 -15.61 -2.09 -0.26
N ASP A 73 -14.49 -2.26 -0.98
CA ASP A 73 -13.27 -2.87 -0.46
C ASP A 73 -12.23 -1.80 -0.04
N PRO A 74 -11.93 -1.62 1.27
CA PRO A 74 -10.92 -0.69 1.77
C PRO A 74 -9.48 -1.14 1.51
N GLY A 75 -9.27 -2.32 0.92
CA GLY A 75 -7.93 -2.81 0.62
C GLY A 75 -7.12 -1.86 -0.27
N VAL A 76 -5.80 -1.84 -0.05
CA VAL A 76 -4.85 -1.10 -0.87
C VAL A 76 -3.70 -2.04 -1.23
N VAL A 77 -3.29 -2.05 -2.48
CA VAL A 77 -2.11 -2.80 -2.93
C VAL A 77 -1.17 -1.88 -3.67
N VAL A 78 0.11 -1.94 -3.32
CA VAL A 78 1.16 -1.19 -4.01
C VAL A 78 2.09 -2.17 -4.69
N TYR A 79 2.17 -2.08 -6.01
CA TYR A 79 3.18 -2.75 -6.83
C TYR A 79 4.26 -1.78 -7.27
N PHE A 80 5.51 -2.23 -7.31
CA PHE A 80 6.63 -1.46 -7.84
C PHE A 80 7.80 -2.36 -8.23
N ASN A 81 8.70 -1.85 -9.06
CA ASN A 81 9.94 -2.51 -9.46
C ASN A 81 11.15 -1.87 -8.77
N ARG A 82 12.03 -2.70 -8.21
CA ARG A 82 13.32 -2.30 -7.61
C ARG A 82 14.38 -3.35 -7.94
N ASP A 83 15.54 -2.91 -8.43
CA ASP A 83 16.67 -3.81 -8.73
C ASP A 83 16.33 -5.02 -9.62
N GLY A 84 15.44 -4.81 -10.60
CA GLY A 84 14.99 -5.85 -11.54
C GLY A 84 13.99 -6.85 -10.98
N SER A 85 13.55 -6.68 -9.73
CA SER A 85 12.50 -7.50 -9.10
C SER A 85 11.22 -6.69 -8.93
N GLN A 86 10.08 -7.33 -9.15
CA GLN A 86 8.76 -6.75 -8.87
C GLN A 86 8.31 -7.09 -7.46
N TYR A 87 7.73 -6.13 -6.77
CA TYR A 87 7.37 -6.20 -5.37
C TYR A 87 5.90 -5.84 -5.17
N ALA A 88 5.26 -6.45 -4.18
CA ALA A 88 3.89 -6.15 -3.77
C ALA A 88 3.79 -5.85 -2.28
N VAL A 89 3.08 -4.78 -1.91
CA VAL A 89 2.77 -4.40 -0.53
C VAL A 89 1.26 -4.22 -0.39
N PRO A 90 0.52 -5.28 -0.02
CA PRO A 90 -0.91 -5.20 0.22
C PRO A 90 -1.24 -4.86 1.68
N CYS A 91 -2.35 -4.17 1.93
CA CYS A 91 -2.91 -3.95 3.26
C CYS A 91 -4.44 -3.83 3.18
N ASP A 92 -5.14 -4.70 3.92
CA ASP A 92 -6.61 -4.65 4.07
C ASP A 92 -7.07 -4.94 5.51
N ARG A 93 -6.16 -4.79 6.48
CA ARG A 93 -6.41 -5.02 7.90
C ARG A 93 -7.45 -4.05 8.47
N TRP A 94 -7.43 -2.82 7.99
CA TRP A 94 -8.27 -1.75 8.52
C TRP A 94 -9.55 -1.58 7.70
N ASP A 95 -10.60 -1.10 8.34
CA ASP A 95 -11.92 -0.86 7.73
C ASP A 95 -11.98 0.36 6.79
N SER A 96 -10.88 1.10 6.68
CA SER A 96 -10.77 2.34 5.92
C SER A 96 -9.59 2.31 4.94
N LEU A 97 -9.85 2.70 3.69
CA LEU A 97 -8.83 2.82 2.64
C LEU A 97 -7.71 3.78 3.06
N ARG A 98 -8.06 4.89 3.73
CA ARG A 98 -7.08 5.84 4.26
C ARG A 98 -6.09 5.17 5.19
N ASP A 99 -6.58 4.34 6.12
CA ASP A 99 -5.75 3.77 7.17
C ASP A 99 -4.87 2.64 6.63
N ASN A 100 -5.39 1.82 5.70
CA ASN A 100 -4.59 0.85 4.95
C ASN A 100 -3.48 1.54 4.14
N ALA A 101 -3.80 2.61 3.41
CA ALA A 101 -2.79 3.37 2.66
C ALA A 101 -1.72 3.97 3.58
N GLN A 102 -2.13 4.59 4.69
CA GLN A 102 -1.20 5.21 5.62
C GLN A 102 -0.33 4.18 6.35
N ALA A 103 -0.87 2.99 6.65
CA ALA A 103 -0.08 1.88 7.19
C ALA A 103 1.01 1.44 6.21
N ILE A 104 0.71 1.33 4.91
CA ILE A 104 1.70 1.04 3.87
C ILE A 104 2.78 2.13 3.82
N ALA A 105 2.42 3.41 3.87
CA ALA A 105 3.39 4.50 3.88
C ALA A 105 4.34 4.39 5.09
N LYS A 106 3.82 4.04 6.28
CA LYS A 106 4.64 3.81 7.48
C LYS A 106 5.56 2.61 7.35
N TYR A 107 5.08 1.51 6.75
CA TYR A 107 5.89 0.34 6.45
C TYR A 107 7.06 0.70 5.51
N LEU A 108 6.80 1.38 4.39
CA LEU A 108 7.84 1.78 3.44
C LEU A 108 8.88 2.71 4.08
N ASN A 109 8.43 3.66 4.91
CA ASN A 109 9.31 4.53 5.67
C ASN A 109 10.23 3.74 6.62
N ALA A 110 9.68 2.78 7.36
CA ALA A 110 10.44 1.90 8.25
C ALA A 110 11.44 1.05 7.46
N LYS A 111 11.01 0.44 6.34
CA LYS A 111 11.89 -0.35 5.48
C LYS A 111 13.06 0.47 4.95
N ARG A 112 12.80 1.69 4.46
CA ARG A 112 13.83 2.63 4.02
C ARG A 112 14.78 3.03 5.15
N ALA A 113 14.29 3.18 6.37
CA ALA A 113 15.12 3.48 7.53
C ALA A 113 16.07 2.32 7.86
N LEU A 114 15.59 1.07 7.82
CA LEU A 114 16.42 -0.11 8.01
C LEU A 114 17.53 -0.20 6.93
N ASP A 115 17.16 -0.06 5.66
CA ASP A 115 18.10 -0.06 4.53
C ASP A 115 19.17 1.05 4.70
N ARG A 116 18.76 2.26 5.08
CA ARG A 116 19.67 3.42 5.24
C ARG A 116 20.66 3.25 6.38
N TYR A 117 20.25 2.67 7.51
CA TYR A 117 21.11 2.54 8.68
C TYR A 117 21.93 1.25 8.69
N GLY A 118 21.78 0.39 7.67
CA GLY A 118 22.48 -0.89 7.59
C GLY A 118 22.10 -1.85 8.71
N VAL A 119 20.87 -1.73 9.23
CA VAL A 119 20.35 -2.62 10.27
C VAL A 119 19.72 -3.81 9.57
N GLU A 120 20.46 -4.92 9.55
CA GLU A 120 19.94 -6.23 9.16
C GLU A 120 19.38 -6.92 10.40
N THR A 121 18.05 -7.03 10.51
CA THR A 121 17.44 -7.94 11.49
C THR A 121 17.54 -9.37 10.98
N VAL A 122 17.91 -10.31 11.87
CA VAL A 122 18.19 -11.72 11.56
C VAL A 122 16.94 -12.51 11.11
N GLU A 123 15.76 -11.89 11.08
CA GLU A 123 14.51 -12.52 10.67
C GLU A 123 13.85 -11.74 9.53
N ASN A 124 13.68 -12.44 8.41
CA ASN A 124 13.09 -12.02 7.12
C ASN A 124 11.59 -11.62 7.19
N GLU A 125 11.04 -11.22 8.34
CA GLU A 125 9.59 -11.06 8.54
C GLU A 125 8.98 -9.73 8.03
N PHE A 126 9.74 -8.91 7.30
CA PHE A 126 9.18 -7.82 6.49
C PHE A 126 9.21 -8.23 5.01
N THR A 127 8.55 -9.34 4.69
CA THR A 127 8.52 -9.87 3.33
C THR A 127 7.59 -9.02 2.47
N THR A 128 8.14 -8.01 1.81
CA THR A 128 7.58 -7.59 0.52
C THR A 128 7.79 -8.75 -0.44
N GLN A 129 6.74 -9.46 -0.83
CA GLN A 129 6.89 -10.64 -1.67
C GLN A 129 7.27 -10.22 -3.08
N ILE A 130 8.21 -10.97 -3.69
CA ILE A 130 8.49 -10.87 -5.12
C ILE A 130 7.23 -11.32 -5.85
N TYR A 131 6.70 -10.44 -6.68
CA TYR A 131 5.54 -10.75 -7.52
C TYR A 131 6.03 -11.46 -8.79
N GLU A 132 5.58 -12.69 -9.00
CA GLU A 132 5.76 -13.42 -10.24
C GLU A 132 4.48 -13.30 -11.09
N PRO A 133 4.54 -12.70 -12.30
CA PRO A 133 3.37 -12.47 -13.16
C PRO A 133 2.71 -13.75 -13.70
#